data_AF-A0A834Z753-F1
#
_entry.id   AF-A0A834Z753-F1
#
_cell.length_a   1.000
_cell.length_b   1.000
_cell.length_c   1.000
_cell.angle_alpha   90.00
_cell.angle_beta   90.00
_cell.angle_gamma   90.00
#
_symmetry.space_group_name_H-M   'P 1'
#
loop_
_entity.id
_entity.type
_entity.pdbx_description
1 polymer ?
#
loop_
_entity_poly.entity_id
_entity_poly.type
_entity_poly.pdbx_seq_one_letter_code
_entity_poly.pdbx_strand_id
1 'polypeptide(L)'
;MISQEALSFDMGTLALDAEALGSETYVALGLNDSGKGVPVTPRVLSLISALLERSVQKNEKLLEASKKKDVITIFHGLRAPTLSIRQYIDRIFKYSSCSPSCFIVAHIYMDRFLQRLDVHLTSLNVHRLLITSVMVAAKFIDDAFYNNAYYAKVGGVSTAEMNRMEMKFLFSLDFRLHITVGTFGRYCLHLEKEATGGYQIERPIQVCGLKESWPTKEESKSASTIA
;
A
#
# COMPACT_ATOMS: atom_id res chain seq x y z
N MET A 1 -15.56 7.26 -55.77
CA MET A 1 -16.10 8.23 -54.81
C MET A 1 -16.78 7.44 -53.71
N ILE A 2 -16.07 7.23 -52.59
CA ILE A 2 -16.62 6.58 -51.39
C ILE A 2 -16.37 7.55 -50.24
N SER A 3 -17.45 7.86 -49.54
CA SER A 3 -17.57 8.87 -48.48
C SER A 3 -16.71 8.55 -47.26
N GLN A 4 -16.06 9.58 -46.71
CA GLN A 4 -15.47 9.58 -45.36
C GLN A 4 -16.58 9.93 -44.35
N GLU A 5 -16.89 9.00 -43.44
CA GLU A 5 -17.53 9.32 -42.16
C GLU A 5 -16.44 9.47 -41.11
N ALA A 6 -16.35 10.66 -40.52
CA ALA A 6 -15.51 10.95 -39.37
C ALA A 6 -16.20 10.41 -38.10
N LEU A 7 -15.65 9.33 -37.54
CA LEU A 7 -15.97 8.92 -36.17
C LEU A 7 -15.21 9.83 -35.21
N SER A 8 -15.90 10.87 -34.73
CA SER A 8 -15.54 11.55 -33.48
C SER A 8 -15.77 10.55 -32.35
N PHE A 9 -14.70 9.90 -31.90
CA PHE A 9 -14.74 9.04 -30.72
C PHE A 9 -14.69 9.94 -29.49
N ASP A 10 -15.84 10.11 -28.85
CA ASP A 10 -16.01 10.93 -27.67
C ASP A 10 -15.21 10.34 -26.48
N MET A 11 -14.08 10.98 -26.20
CA MET A 11 -13.19 10.69 -25.07
C MET A 11 -13.77 11.16 -23.72
N GLY A 12 -14.89 11.90 -23.73
CA GLY A 12 -15.51 12.50 -22.55
C GLY A 12 -16.39 11.53 -21.75
N THR A 13 -17.05 10.56 -22.39
CA THR A 13 -18.03 9.69 -21.70
C THR A 13 -17.37 8.64 -20.78
N LEU A 14 -16.18 8.12 -21.11
CA LEU A 14 -15.49 7.12 -20.27
C LEU A 14 -14.88 7.68 -18.96
N ALA A 15 -14.63 8.99 -18.91
CA ALA A 15 -14.09 9.64 -17.71
C ALA A 15 -15.18 9.82 -16.64
N LEU A 16 -16.42 10.09 -17.06
CA LEU A 16 -17.55 10.31 -16.16
C LEU A 16 -17.99 9.02 -15.45
N ASP A 17 -17.95 7.88 -16.16
CA ASP A 17 -18.29 6.58 -15.58
C ASP A 17 -17.23 6.08 -14.57
N ALA A 18 -15.96 6.42 -14.78
CA ALA A 18 -14.87 6.08 -13.87
C ALA A 18 -14.85 6.93 -12.59
N GLU A 19 -15.21 8.21 -12.68
CA GLU A 19 -15.35 9.10 -11.51
C GLU A 19 -16.58 8.76 -10.65
N ALA A 20 -17.73 8.44 -11.28
CA ALA A 20 -18.94 8.04 -10.58
C ALA A 20 -18.76 6.70 -9.84
N LEU A 21 -18.15 5.70 -10.50
CA LEU A 21 -17.85 4.41 -9.89
C LEU A 21 -16.84 4.53 -8.73
N GLY A 22 -15.87 5.43 -8.86
CA GLY A 22 -14.92 5.73 -7.78
C GLY A 22 -15.60 6.28 -6.53
N SER A 23 -16.58 7.16 -6.71
CA SER A 23 -17.33 7.78 -5.60
C SER A 23 -18.14 6.76 -4.79
N GLU A 24 -18.87 5.85 -5.45
CA GLU A 24 -19.66 4.81 -4.77
C GLU A 24 -18.76 3.82 -4.00
N THR A 25 -17.67 3.35 -4.61
CA THR A 25 -16.71 2.45 -3.95
C THR A 25 -16.05 3.12 -2.74
N TYR A 26 -15.68 4.41 -2.82
CA TYR A 26 -15.06 5.12 -1.69
C TYR A 26 -16.04 5.30 -0.52
N VAL A 27 -17.31 5.58 -0.79
CA VAL A 27 -18.38 5.59 0.21
C VAL A 27 -18.55 4.20 0.83
N ALA A 28 -18.63 3.15 0.01
CA ALA A 28 -18.83 1.77 0.46
C ALA A 28 -17.68 1.26 1.35
N LEU A 29 -16.47 1.76 1.13
CA LEU A 29 -15.28 1.48 1.95
C LEU A 29 -15.21 2.33 3.23
N GLY A 30 -16.03 3.38 3.34
CA GLY A 30 -16.01 4.33 4.45
C GLY A 30 -14.82 5.28 4.41
N LEU A 31 -14.38 5.69 3.23
CA LEU A 31 -13.28 6.65 3.06
C LEU A 31 -13.73 8.11 3.15
N ASN A 32 -15.03 8.38 3.03
CA ASN A 32 -15.57 9.73 3.09
C ASN A 32 -15.82 10.16 4.55
N ASP A 33 -15.27 11.30 4.94
CA ASP A 33 -15.45 11.89 6.26
C ASP A 33 -16.75 12.69 6.30
N SER A 34 -17.89 12.03 6.54
CA SER A 34 -19.13 12.73 6.83
C SER A 34 -19.09 13.19 8.29
N GLY A 35 -18.46 14.34 8.51
CA GLY A 35 -18.39 14.99 9.81
C GLY A 35 -19.77 15.12 10.47
N LYS A 36 -19.79 14.84 11.79
CA LYS A 36 -20.93 14.84 12.73
C LYS A 36 -21.68 13.50 12.85
N GLY A 37 -21.02 12.54 13.49
CA GLY A 37 -21.63 11.32 14.02
C GLY A 37 -20.67 10.58 14.93
N VAL A 38 -21.18 9.61 15.70
CA VAL A 38 -20.36 8.64 16.45
C VAL A 38 -19.28 8.07 15.50
N PRO A 39 -18.01 7.96 15.90
CA PRO A 39 -16.96 7.43 15.04
C PRO A 39 -17.30 6.00 14.62
N VAL A 40 -17.82 5.85 13.40
CA VAL A 40 -18.08 4.55 12.79
C VAL A 40 -16.74 4.02 12.28
N THR A 41 -16.36 2.83 12.70
CA THR A 41 -15.14 2.18 12.22
C THR A 41 -15.26 1.96 10.70
N PRO A 42 -14.37 2.54 9.87
CA PRO A 42 -14.44 2.39 8.42
C PRO A 42 -14.37 0.93 7.98
N ARG A 43 -15.20 0.55 7.01
CA ARG A 43 -15.27 -0.82 6.49
C ARG A 43 -13.94 -1.27 5.90
N VAL A 44 -13.18 -0.37 5.29
CA VAL A 44 -11.82 -0.63 4.76
C VAL A 44 -10.92 -1.36 5.78
N LEU A 45 -11.03 -1.04 7.07
CA LEU A 45 -10.20 -1.65 8.10
C LEU A 45 -10.47 -3.15 8.28
N SER A 46 -11.72 -3.59 8.12
CA SER A 46 -12.06 -5.01 8.29
C SER A 46 -11.65 -5.82 7.09
N LEU A 47 -11.77 -5.21 5.90
CA LEU A 47 -11.36 -5.82 4.66
C LEU A 47 -9.85 -5.99 4.59
N ILE A 48 -9.07 -4.95 4.94
CA ILE A 48 -7.61 -5.06 4.98
C ILE A 48 -7.18 -6.11 6.01
N SER A 49 -7.83 -6.15 7.18
CA SER A 49 -7.53 -7.18 8.17
C SER A 49 -7.73 -8.59 7.61
N ALA A 50 -8.89 -8.87 7.02
CA ALA A 50 -9.21 -10.18 6.46
C ALA A 50 -8.28 -10.56 5.31
N LEU A 51 -7.90 -9.58 4.48
CA LEU A 51 -6.94 -9.77 3.39
C LEU A 51 -5.56 -10.15 3.93
N LEU A 52 -5.01 -9.37 4.87
CA LEU A 52 -3.69 -9.62 5.45
C LEU A 52 -3.65 -10.96 6.20
N GLU A 53 -4.69 -11.30 6.96
CA GLU A 53 -4.81 -12.60 7.65
C GLU A 53 -4.78 -13.77 6.65
N ARG A 54 -5.53 -13.67 5.55
CA ARG A 54 -5.54 -14.69 4.50
C ARG A 54 -4.17 -14.82 3.82
N SER A 55 -3.52 -13.69 3.52
CA SER A 55 -2.18 -13.67 2.93
C SER A 55 -1.14 -14.33 3.83
N VAL A 56 -1.15 -14.04 5.14
CA VAL A 56 -0.27 -14.68 6.13
C VAL A 56 -0.50 -16.19 6.13
N GLN A 57 -1.75 -16.65 6.23
CA GLN A 57 -2.07 -18.08 6.26
C GLN A 57 -1.65 -18.80 4.97
N LYS A 58 -1.86 -18.19 3.80
CA LYS A 58 -1.45 -18.75 2.51
C LYS A 58 0.08 -18.87 2.44
N ASN A 59 0.79 -17.81 2.78
CA ASN A 59 2.25 -17.75 2.71
C ASN A 59 2.92 -18.74 3.66
N GLU A 60 2.46 -18.84 4.90
CA GLU A 60 3.02 -19.80 5.87
C GLU A 60 2.83 -21.24 5.39
N LYS A 61 1.66 -21.60 4.86
CA LYS A 61 1.43 -22.92 4.25
C LYS A 61 2.39 -23.21 3.09
N LEU A 62 2.67 -22.21 2.24
CA LEU A 62 3.60 -22.35 1.13
C LEU A 62 5.05 -22.50 1.58
N LEU A 63 5.46 -21.76 2.62
CA LEU A 63 6.80 -21.86 3.20
C LEU A 63 7.02 -23.24 3.84
N GLU A 64 6.05 -23.75 4.60
CA GLU A 64 6.10 -25.09 5.18
C GLU A 64 6.17 -26.18 4.10
N ALA A 65 5.37 -26.05 3.03
CA ALA A 65 5.37 -27.01 1.93
C ALA A 65 6.70 -27.02 1.13
N SER A 66 7.33 -25.86 0.96
CA SER A 66 8.53 -25.71 0.13
C SER A 66 9.85 -25.99 0.87
N LYS A 67 9.84 -26.11 2.20
CA LYS A 67 11.03 -26.18 3.07
C LYS A 67 12.06 -25.05 2.80
N LYS A 68 11.66 -23.96 2.14
CA LYS A 68 12.49 -22.78 1.92
C LYS A 68 12.42 -21.88 3.14
N LYS A 69 13.58 -21.38 3.57
CA LYS A 69 13.63 -20.30 4.55
C LYS A 69 13.46 -18.97 3.84
N ASP A 70 12.54 -18.15 4.33
CA ASP A 70 12.28 -16.81 3.83
C ASP A 70 13.42 -15.84 4.20
N VAL A 71 13.54 -14.74 3.46
CA VAL A 71 14.54 -13.71 3.75
C VAL A 71 14.17 -12.97 5.02
N ILE A 72 15.01 -13.08 6.06
CA ILE A 72 14.78 -12.40 7.33
C ILE A 72 15.11 -10.91 7.19
N THR A 73 14.10 -10.08 7.44
CA THR A 73 14.20 -8.61 7.46
C THR A 73 14.11 -8.06 8.88
N ILE A 74 14.41 -6.76 9.05
CA ILE A 74 14.23 -6.06 10.33
C ILE A 74 12.77 -6.00 10.80
N PHE A 75 11.82 -6.34 9.93
CA PHE A 75 10.41 -6.37 10.26
C PHE A 75 10.00 -7.69 10.90
N HIS A 76 10.86 -8.71 10.95
CA HIS A 76 10.57 -9.97 11.64
C HIS A 76 10.77 -9.83 13.15
N GLY A 77 9.72 -10.09 13.91
CA GLY A 77 9.80 -10.30 15.35
C GLY A 77 10.33 -11.69 15.70
N LEU A 78 10.81 -11.84 16.93
CA LEU A 78 11.24 -13.13 17.48
C LEU A 78 10.07 -14.10 17.70
N ARG A 79 8.87 -13.57 17.90
CA ARG A 79 7.62 -14.32 18.08
C ARG A 79 6.46 -13.53 17.49
N ALA A 80 5.48 -14.25 16.95
CA ALA A 80 4.22 -13.65 16.52
C ALA A 80 3.53 -12.93 17.71
N PRO A 81 3.07 -11.68 17.55
CA PRO A 81 2.29 -11.00 18.57
C PRO A 81 0.99 -11.75 18.90
N THR A 82 0.56 -11.71 20.17
CA THR A 82 -0.73 -12.29 20.59
C THR A 82 -1.94 -11.46 20.15
N LEU A 83 -1.72 -10.18 19.88
CA LEU A 83 -2.72 -9.26 19.37
C LEU A 83 -3.02 -9.59 17.91
N SER A 84 -4.29 -9.81 17.55
CA SER A 84 -4.64 -10.12 16.16
C SER A 84 -4.36 -8.95 15.21
N ILE A 85 -4.27 -9.23 13.91
CA ILE A 85 -4.11 -8.18 12.89
C ILE A 85 -5.27 -7.19 12.98
N ARG A 86 -6.50 -7.69 13.13
CA ARG A 86 -7.69 -6.84 13.33
C ARG A 86 -7.56 -5.90 14.52
N GLN A 87 -7.25 -6.46 15.69
CA GLN A 87 -7.11 -5.67 16.92
C GLN A 87 -5.99 -4.63 16.81
N TYR A 88 -4.92 -4.96 16.09
CA TYR A 88 -3.82 -4.04 15.87
C TYR A 88 -4.18 -2.91 14.90
N ILE A 89 -4.89 -3.19 13.80
CA ILE A 89 -5.45 -2.17 12.89
C ILE A 89 -6.38 -1.23 13.66
N ASP A 90 -7.31 -1.78 14.44
CA ASP A 90 -8.26 -0.99 15.23
C ASP A 90 -7.53 -0.08 16.24
N ARG A 91 -6.47 -0.61 16.89
CA ARG A 91 -5.60 0.19 17.77
C ARG A 91 -4.90 1.31 17.01
N ILE A 92 -4.31 1.03 15.84
CA ILE A 92 -3.62 2.06 15.05
C ILE A 92 -4.62 3.14 14.65
N PHE A 93 -5.77 2.77 14.08
CA PHE A 93 -6.78 3.73 13.65
C PHE A 93 -7.27 4.62 14.81
N LYS A 94 -7.58 4.00 15.96
CA LYS A 94 -8.06 4.71 17.15
C LYS A 94 -7.09 5.77 17.68
N TYR A 95 -5.79 5.52 17.61
CA TYR A 95 -4.79 6.38 18.25
C TYR A 95 -3.97 7.23 17.28
N SER A 96 -3.85 6.87 16.01
CA SER A 96 -3.00 7.60 15.05
C SER A 96 -3.65 8.87 14.48
N SER A 97 -4.96 9.02 14.59
CA SER A 97 -5.73 10.11 13.97
C SER A 97 -5.50 10.23 12.44
N CYS A 98 -5.07 9.15 11.78
CA CYS A 98 -4.85 9.15 10.33
C CYS A 98 -6.14 8.87 9.56
N SER A 99 -6.20 9.34 8.32
CA SER A 99 -7.36 9.14 7.45
C SER A 99 -7.56 7.66 7.13
N PRO A 100 -8.81 7.19 6.89
CA PRO A 100 -9.07 5.82 6.46
C PRO A 100 -8.30 5.45 5.18
N SER A 101 -8.11 6.43 4.28
CA SER A 101 -7.32 6.31 3.06
C SER A 101 -5.87 5.92 3.30
N CYS A 102 -5.28 6.30 4.44
CA CYS A 102 -3.92 5.89 4.81
C CYS A 102 -3.76 4.37 4.90
N PHE A 103 -4.82 3.62 5.21
CA PHE A 103 -4.75 2.16 5.27
C PHE A 103 -4.71 1.53 3.87
N ILE A 104 -5.40 2.10 2.89
CA ILE A 104 -5.27 1.68 1.48
C ILE A 104 -3.85 1.97 0.98
N VAL A 105 -3.34 3.17 1.25
CA VAL A 105 -1.98 3.58 0.87
C VAL A 105 -0.93 2.68 1.53
N ALA A 106 -1.10 2.37 2.82
CA ALA A 106 -0.23 1.45 3.55
C ALA A 106 -0.24 0.04 2.93
N HIS A 107 -1.41 -0.46 2.53
CA HIS A 107 -1.52 -1.74 1.83
C HIS A 107 -0.74 -1.74 0.50
N ILE A 108 -0.84 -0.66 -0.28
CA ILE A 108 -0.06 -0.49 -1.52
C ILE A 108 1.44 -0.48 -1.24
N TYR A 109 1.88 0.20 -0.18
CA TYR A 109 3.29 0.23 0.20
C TYR A 109 3.81 -1.13 0.65
N MET A 110 3.02 -1.88 1.42
CA MET A 110 3.36 -3.25 1.83
C MET A 110 3.52 -4.15 0.61
N ASP A 111 2.60 -4.11 -0.35
CA ASP A 111 2.72 -4.90 -1.59
C ASP A 111 3.99 -4.57 -2.36
N ARG A 112 4.30 -3.29 -2.55
CA ARG A 112 5.53 -2.83 -3.21
C ARG A 112 6.77 -3.32 -2.46
N PHE A 113 6.76 -3.27 -1.13
CA PHE A 113 7.87 -3.71 -0.29
C PHE A 113 8.12 -5.21 -0.43
N LEU A 114 7.07 -6.02 -0.29
CA LEU A 114 7.14 -7.49 -0.36
C LEU A 114 7.61 -7.95 -1.74
N GLN A 115 7.08 -7.36 -2.82
CA GLN A 115 7.46 -7.69 -4.20
C GLN A 115 8.92 -7.35 -4.50
N ARG A 116 9.43 -6.22 -4.00
CA ARG A 116 10.80 -5.78 -4.30
C ARG A 116 11.86 -6.58 -3.56
N LEU A 117 11.58 -7.00 -2.34
CA LEU A 117 12.53 -7.76 -1.52
C LEU A 117 12.37 -9.27 -1.67
N ASP A 118 11.37 -9.74 -2.41
CA ASP A 118 11.00 -11.15 -2.53
C ASP A 118 10.81 -11.80 -1.14
N VAL A 119 10.08 -11.10 -0.27
CA VAL A 119 9.80 -11.50 1.12
C VAL A 119 8.33 -11.86 1.23
N HIS A 120 8.01 -12.88 2.02
CA HIS A 120 6.63 -13.29 2.26
C HIS A 120 6.06 -12.59 3.48
N LEU A 121 4.78 -12.20 3.41
CA LEU A 121 4.07 -11.70 4.57
C LEU A 121 3.76 -12.88 5.50
N THR A 122 4.17 -12.79 6.77
CA THR A 122 3.98 -13.84 7.78
C THR A 122 3.53 -13.26 9.11
N SER A 123 3.11 -14.12 10.04
CA SER A 123 2.73 -13.71 11.41
C SER A 123 3.88 -13.04 12.18
N LEU A 124 5.13 -13.24 11.75
CA LEU A 124 6.31 -12.64 12.38
C LEU A 124 6.57 -11.21 11.92
N ASN A 125 6.09 -10.80 10.73
CA ASN A 125 6.45 -9.51 10.15
C ASN A 125 5.26 -8.56 9.90
N VAL A 126 4.03 -9.08 9.84
CA VAL A 126 2.84 -8.31 9.47
C VAL A 126 2.58 -7.10 10.36
N HIS A 127 2.68 -7.22 11.69
CA HIS A 127 2.44 -6.07 12.59
C HIS A 127 3.46 -4.96 12.39
N ARG A 128 4.75 -5.30 12.30
CA ARG A 128 5.83 -4.33 12.15
C ARG A 128 5.78 -3.64 10.79
N LEU A 129 5.46 -4.38 9.72
CA LEU A 129 5.22 -3.80 8.40
C LEU A 129 4.00 -2.88 8.42
N LEU A 130 2.91 -3.29 9.05
CA LEU A 130 1.66 -2.54 9.08
C LEU A 130 1.82 -1.18 9.77
N ILE A 131 2.36 -1.12 11.00
CA ILE A 131 2.54 0.16 11.71
C ILE A 131 3.48 1.10 10.94
N THR A 132 4.55 0.56 10.36
CA THR A 132 5.52 1.36 9.59
C THR A 132 4.87 1.90 8.33
N SER A 133 4.11 1.08 7.61
CA SER A 133 3.44 1.46 6.37
C SER A 133 2.35 2.51 6.60
N VAL A 134 1.56 2.37 7.67
CA VAL A 134 0.53 3.36 8.05
C VAL A 134 1.17 4.66 8.49
N MET A 135 2.24 4.64 9.29
CA MET A 135 2.96 5.84 9.68
C MET A 135 3.51 6.60 8.47
N VAL A 136 4.16 5.89 7.54
CA VAL A 136 4.71 6.50 6.32
C VAL A 136 3.59 7.04 5.43
N ALA A 137 2.46 6.32 5.31
CA ALA A 137 1.29 6.80 4.59
C ALA A 137 0.73 8.09 5.19
N ALA A 138 0.51 8.13 6.50
CA ALA A 138 0.00 9.31 7.20
C ALA A 138 0.92 10.52 7.04
N LYS A 139 2.24 10.34 7.21
CA LYS A 139 3.22 11.41 6.99
C LYS A 139 3.26 11.96 5.57
N PHE A 140 2.84 11.16 4.58
CA PHE A 140 2.92 11.53 3.17
C PHE A 140 1.60 12.10 2.63
N ILE A 141 0.46 11.62 3.16
CA ILE A 141 -0.88 11.91 2.61
C ILE A 141 -1.67 12.87 3.50
N ASP A 142 -1.55 12.76 4.83
CA ASP A 142 -2.35 13.56 5.74
C ASP A 142 -1.61 14.86 6.11
N ASP A 143 -2.35 15.98 6.16
CA ASP A 143 -1.80 17.29 6.57
C ASP A 143 -1.43 17.33 8.05
N ALA A 144 -2.11 16.53 8.87
CA ALA A 144 -1.88 16.41 10.31
C ALA A 144 -1.44 14.99 10.67
N PHE A 145 -0.19 14.84 11.11
CA PHE A 145 0.39 13.56 11.50
C PHE A 145 1.23 13.67 12.78
N TYR A 146 1.39 12.53 13.47
CA TYR A 146 2.24 12.45 14.65
C TYR A 146 3.69 12.04 14.33
N ASN A 147 4.60 12.32 15.25
CA ASN A 147 6.01 11.93 15.14
C ASN A 147 6.22 10.42 15.39
N ASN A 148 7.45 9.94 15.11
CA ASN A 148 7.79 8.52 15.25
C ASN A 148 7.68 7.99 16.68
N ALA A 149 7.98 8.82 17.68
CA ALA A 149 7.88 8.41 19.08
C ALA A 149 6.43 8.07 19.45
N TYR A 150 5.48 8.84 18.92
CA TYR A 150 4.05 8.56 19.09
C TYR A 150 3.65 7.25 18.41
N TYR A 151 3.99 7.07 17.13
CA TYR A 151 3.71 5.83 16.39
C TYR A 151 4.40 4.61 17.01
N ALA A 152 5.59 4.76 17.59
CA ALA A 152 6.28 3.71 18.33
C ALA A 152 5.46 3.25 19.55
N LYS A 153 4.92 4.20 20.32
CA LYS A 153 4.03 3.92 21.46
C LYS A 153 2.73 3.23 21.03
N VAL A 154 2.12 3.70 19.94
CA VAL A 154 0.93 3.04 19.36
C VAL A 154 1.27 1.63 18.88
N GLY A 155 2.39 1.47 18.20
CA GLY A 155 2.84 0.20 17.65
C GLY A 155 3.37 -0.82 18.66
N GLY A 156 3.67 -0.39 19.89
CA GLY A 156 4.27 -1.24 20.91
C GLY A 156 5.74 -1.57 20.65
N VAL A 157 6.47 -0.66 20.02
CA VAL A 157 7.90 -0.79 19.69
C VAL A 157 8.68 0.38 20.29
N SER A 158 10.01 0.27 20.35
CA SER A 158 10.84 1.41 20.77
C SER A 158 10.90 2.48 19.68
N THR A 159 11.09 3.75 20.07
CA THR A 159 11.27 4.84 19.10
C THR A 159 12.46 4.59 18.17
N ALA A 160 13.56 4.06 18.71
CA ALA A 160 14.75 3.72 17.91
C ALA A 160 14.44 2.65 16.85
N GLU A 161 13.66 1.64 17.22
CA GLU A 161 13.21 0.61 16.30
C GLU A 161 12.26 1.16 15.24
N MET A 162 11.31 2.03 15.61
CA MET A 162 10.43 2.72 14.66
C MET A 162 11.21 3.54 13.65
N ASN A 163 12.20 4.32 14.10
CA ASN A 163 13.07 5.11 13.23
C ASN A 163 13.84 4.22 12.23
N ARG A 164 14.37 3.09 12.71
CA ARG A 164 15.10 2.14 11.85
C ARG A 164 14.17 1.48 10.83
N MET A 165 12.97 1.10 11.26
CA MET A 165 11.95 0.50 10.39
C MET A 165 11.52 1.49 9.30
N GLU A 166 11.24 2.75 9.66
CA GLU A 166 10.91 3.81 8.71
C GLU A 166 11.99 3.96 7.64
N MET A 167 13.25 4.17 8.06
CA MET A 167 14.35 4.38 7.13
C MET A 167 14.51 3.20 6.18
N LYS A 168 14.54 1.96 6.69
CA LYS A 168 14.66 0.77 5.85
C LYS A 168 13.47 0.62 4.90
N PHE A 169 12.26 0.94 5.36
CA PHE A 169 11.06 0.86 4.53
C PHE A 169 11.15 1.84 3.35
N LEU A 170 11.45 3.11 3.64
CA LEU A 170 11.61 4.16 2.63
C LEU A 170 12.69 3.83 1.60
N PHE A 171 13.86 3.37 2.05
CA PHE A 171 14.92 2.92 1.13
C PHE A 171 14.51 1.72 0.30
N SER A 172 13.76 0.76 0.85
CA SER A 172 13.29 -0.40 0.08
C SER A 172 12.26 -0.01 -0.99
N LEU A 173 11.56 1.11 -0.79
CA LEU A 173 10.64 1.70 -1.76
C LEU A 173 11.32 2.71 -2.71
N ASP A 174 12.63 2.93 -2.60
CA ASP A 174 13.37 4.01 -3.29
C ASP A 174 12.66 5.36 -3.15
N PHE A 175 12.02 5.61 -2.00
CA PHE A 175 11.21 6.80 -1.73
C PHE A 175 10.06 7.03 -2.75
N ARG A 176 9.67 6.02 -3.54
CA ARG A 176 8.58 6.10 -4.52
C ARG A 176 7.22 5.93 -3.83
N LEU A 177 6.85 6.94 -3.05
CA LEU A 177 5.62 7.00 -2.26
C LEU A 177 4.42 7.51 -3.06
N HIS A 178 4.63 8.25 -4.16
CA HIS A 178 3.52 8.72 -4.98
C HIS A 178 2.65 7.56 -5.50
N ILE A 179 1.32 7.73 -5.37
CA ILE A 179 0.30 6.80 -5.84
C ILE A 179 -0.66 7.57 -6.73
N THR A 180 -0.84 7.11 -7.96
CA THR A 180 -1.82 7.70 -8.88
C THR A 180 -3.24 7.36 -8.45
N VAL A 181 -4.19 8.24 -8.73
CA VAL A 181 -5.63 8.02 -8.47
C VAL A 181 -6.10 6.68 -9.07
N GLY A 182 -5.69 6.36 -10.30
CA GLY A 182 -6.02 5.08 -10.92
C GLY A 182 -5.42 3.85 -10.22
N THR A 183 -4.27 3.98 -9.55
CA THR A 183 -3.72 2.88 -8.72
C THR A 183 -4.50 2.76 -7.42
N PHE A 184 -4.79 3.87 -6.76
CA PHE A 184 -5.59 3.90 -5.54
C PHE A 184 -6.98 3.28 -5.77
N GLY A 185 -7.68 3.71 -6.83
CA GLY A 185 -8.99 3.17 -7.21
C GLY A 185 -8.97 1.66 -7.49
N ARG A 186 -7.95 1.15 -8.19
CA ARG A 186 -7.79 -0.30 -8.42
C ARG A 186 -7.68 -1.09 -7.11
N TYR A 187 -6.94 -0.57 -6.13
CA TYR A 187 -6.81 -1.20 -4.82
C TYR A 187 -8.14 -1.17 -4.04
N CYS A 188 -8.87 -0.07 -4.11
CA CYS A 188 -10.21 0.05 -3.50
C CYS A 188 -11.18 -0.97 -4.10
N LEU A 189 -11.26 -1.05 -5.42
CA LEU A 189 -12.12 -2.01 -6.14
C LEU A 189 -11.72 -3.45 -5.85
N HIS A 190 -10.43 -3.75 -5.78
CA HIS A 190 -9.95 -5.09 -5.42
C HIS A 190 -10.42 -5.49 -4.02
N LEU A 191 -10.28 -4.58 -3.06
CA LEU A 191 -10.68 -4.80 -1.68
C LEU A 191 -12.20 -5.02 -1.55
N GLU A 192 -13.01 -4.29 -2.33
CA GLU A 192 -14.46 -4.45 -2.38
C GLU A 192 -14.90 -5.78 -3.00
N LYS A 193 -14.21 -6.24 -4.05
CA LYS A 193 -14.46 -7.55 -4.67
C LYS A 193 -14.16 -8.70 -3.72
N GLU A 194 -13.06 -8.62 -2.98
CA GLU A 194 -12.71 -9.59 -1.95
C GLU A 194 -13.76 -9.69 -0.84
N ALA A 195 -14.59 -8.65 -0.66
CA ALA A 195 -15.67 -8.61 0.32
C ALA A 195 -16.99 -9.24 -0.15
N THR A 196 -17.24 -9.29 -1.46
CA THR A 196 -18.55 -9.68 -2.04
C THR A 196 -18.62 -11.11 -2.54
N GLY A 197 -17.49 -11.80 -2.71
CA GLY A 197 -17.47 -13.23 -3.06
C GLY A 197 -16.09 -13.69 -3.51
N GLY A 198 -15.56 -14.71 -2.84
CA GLY A 198 -14.17 -15.15 -2.94
C GLY A 198 -13.77 -15.76 -4.28
N TYR A 199 -13.26 -14.93 -5.18
CA TYR A 199 -12.45 -15.38 -6.30
C TYR A 199 -10.99 -15.02 -6.06
N GLN A 200 -10.16 -16.05 -5.87
CA GLN A 200 -8.70 -15.93 -5.83
C GLN A 200 -8.21 -15.34 -7.15
N ILE A 201 -7.72 -14.10 -7.12
CA ILE A 201 -6.91 -13.59 -8.23
C ILE A 201 -5.46 -13.69 -7.81
N GLU A 202 -4.85 -14.79 -8.24
CA GLU A 202 -3.41 -14.96 -8.26
C GLU A 202 -2.81 -14.03 -9.31
N ARG A 203 -2.34 -12.86 -8.87
CA ARG A 203 -1.17 -12.18 -9.44
C ARG A 203 -0.85 -10.95 -8.59
N PRO A 204 0.44 -10.63 -8.36
CA PRO A 204 0.80 -9.30 -7.91
C PRO A 204 0.19 -8.30 -8.89
N ILE A 205 -0.55 -7.32 -8.38
CA ILE A 205 -1.07 -6.21 -9.18
C ILE A 205 0.13 -5.63 -9.91
N GLN A 206 0.21 -5.86 -11.23
CA GLN A 206 1.23 -5.23 -12.05
C GLN A 206 0.98 -3.72 -11.95
N VAL A 207 1.87 -3.07 -11.19
CA VAL A 207 2.05 -1.64 -11.25
C VAL A 207 2.61 -1.41 -12.64
N CYS A 208 1.81 -0.85 -13.56
CA CYS A 208 2.30 -0.44 -14.87
C CYS A 208 3.54 0.44 -14.66
N GLY A 209 4.71 -0.14 -14.92
CA GLY A 209 5.96 0.56 -14.98
C GLY A 209 5.93 1.42 -16.24
N LEU A 210 5.55 2.69 -16.09
CA LEU A 210 5.97 3.71 -17.04
C LEU A 210 7.51 3.75 -16.97
N LYS A 211 8.14 3.06 -17.93
CA LYS A 211 9.52 3.31 -18.33
C LYS A 211 9.52 4.70 -18.97
N GLU A 212 9.78 5.73 -18.18
CA GLU A 212 10.26 6.99 -18.73
C GLU A 212 11.73 6.77 -19.12
N SER A 213 11.95 6.39 -20.37
CA SER A 213 13.27 6.43 -20.99
C SER A 213 13.61 7.90 -21.25
N TRP A 214 14.48 8.48 -20.43
CA TRP A 214 15.11 9.75 -20.76
C TRP A 214 16.12 9.54 -21.89
N PRO A 215 16.13 10.37 -22.95
CA PRO A 215 17.15 10.31 -23.97
C PRO A 215 18.44 10.94 -23.44
N THR A 216 19.42 10.11 -23.11
CA THR A 216 20.80 10.56 -22.89
C THR A 216 21.36 11.03 -24.23
N LYS A 217 21.47 12.35 -24.42
CA LYS A 217 22.31 12.94 -25.47
C LYS A 217 23.77 12.69 -25.11
N GLU A 218 24.41 11.81 -25.85
CA GLU A 218 25.86 11.80 -25.98
C GLU A 218 26.30 13.08 -26.69
N GLU A 219 27.13 13.88 -26.04
CA GLU A 219 28.13 14.70 -26.73
C GLU A 219 29.48 14.47 -26.05
N SER A 220 30.28 13.65 -26.73
CA SER A 220 31.72 13.55 -26.55
C SER A 220 32.38 14.76 -27.23
N LYS A 221 33.27 15.46 -26.51
CA LYS A 221 34.42 16.12 -27.13
C LYS A 221 35.58 16.24 -26.13
N SER A 222 36.64 15.57 -26.54
CA SER A 222 38.00 15.47 -26.03
C SER A 222 38.70 16.80 -25.79
N ALA A 223 39.55 16.85 -24.77
CA ALA A 223 40.88 17.44 -24.85
C ALA A 223 41.80 16.87 -23.76
N SER A 224 42.77 16.06 -24.19
CA SER A 224 44.01 15.76 -23.47
C SER A 224 44.89 17.00 -23.37
N THR A 225 45.68 17.14 -22.29
CA THR A 225 47.13 17.43 -22.35
C THR A 225 47.76 17.16 -20.99
N ILE A 226 48.77 16.28 -20.99
CA ILE A 226 49.79 16.12 -19.96
C ILE A 226 50.94 17.05 -20.34
N ALA A 227 51.39 17.88 -19.41
CA ALA A 227 52.78 18.27 -19.17
C ALA A 227 52.86 18.98 -17.80
#